data_AF-A0A1Q8CS90-F1
#
_entry.id   AF-A0A1Q8CS90-F1
#
_cell.length_a   1.000
_cell.length_b   1.000
_cell.length_c   1.000
_cell.angle_alpha   90.00
_cell.angle_beta   90.00
_cell.angle_gamma   90.00
#
_symmetry.space_group_name_H-M   'P 1'
#
loop_
_entity.id
_entity.type
_entity.pdbx_description
1 polymer ?
#
loop_
_entity_poly.entity_id
_entity_poly.type
_entity_poly.pdbx_seq_one_letter_code
_entity_poly.pdbx_strand_id
1 'polypeptide(L)'
;MSAVLAGSLVGLALLDSTSIGTLFVPIVLMLVPGRPRAWRILSYLATIAVFYLAIGVLLMLGAGALFERFGEALDSRPAYWVQLALGVGVFLVSFRFAPKRRAAAGKPPTSNWAVRARRSTESPGALIALALTAGLLEVATMFPYLGAIALIAGSGFDTAATVAVLAAYCAVMILPATLLLAARVALSERVTRTFTKLVNWFEKHASGATGWILAIVGFLVAGDAALRLGLFDGWLNG
;
A
#
# COMPACT_ATOMS: atom_id res chain seq x y z
N MET A 1 -10.54 20.42 8.26
CA MET A 1 -10.13 19.04 8.59
C MET A 1 -10.09 18.89 10.11
N SER A 2 -10.70 17.85 10.67
CA SER A 2 -10.65 17.59 12.12
C SER A 2 -9.28 17.04 12.54
N ALA A 3 -8.89 17.25 13.80
CA ALA A 3 -7.62 16.73 14.33
C ALA A 3 -7.56 15.20 14.30
N VAL A 4 -8.70 14.53 14.52
CA VAL A 4 -8.81 13.06 14.46
C VAL A 4 -8.55 12.57 13.04
N LEU A 5 -9.19 13.16 12.02
CA LEU A 5 -8.98 12.78 10.62
C LEU A 5 -7.52 13.00 10.21
N ALA A 6 -6.94 14.14 10.57
CA ALA A 6 -5.53 14.43 10.29
C ALA A 6 -4.60 13.39 10.94
N GLY A 7 -4.84 13.05 12.21
CA GLY A 7 -4.07 12.03 12.94
C GLY A 7 -4.20 10.64 12.31
N SER A 8 -5.40 10.23 11.91
CA SER A 8 -5.64 8.97 11.21
C SER A 8 -4.90 8.90 9.88
N LEU A 9 -4.97 9.98 9.08
CA LEU A 9 -4.29 10.05 7.78
C LEU A 9 -2.77 9.98 7.93
N VAL A 10 -2.20 10.68 8.92
CA VAL A 10 -0.76 10.59 9.22
C VAL A 10 -0.39 9.18 9.67
N GLY A 11 -1.16 8.57 10.57
CA GLY A 11 -0.92 7.19 11.03
C GLY A 11 -0.95 6.18 9.89
N LEU A 12 -1.94 6.28 9.00
CA LEU A 12 -2.05 5.43 7.82
C LEU A 12 -0.90 5.67 6.84
N ALA A 13 -0.54 6.92 6.56
CA ALA A 13 0.58 7.26 5.69
C ALA A 13 1.91 6.73 6.22
N LEU A 14 2.12 6.78 7.54
CA LEU A 14 3.30 6.19 8.18
C LEU A 14 3.27 4.67 8.12
N LEU A 15 2.10 4.03 8.24
CA LEU A 15 2.01 2.59 8.07
C LEU A 15 2.34 2.18 6.64
N ASP A 16 1.82 2.91 5.65
CA ASP A 16 2.11 2.71 4.22
C ASP A 16 3.58 3.00 3.89
N SER A 17 4.20 3.93 4.62
CA SER A 17 5.62 4.22 4.49
C SER A 17 6.50 3.00 4.76
N THR A 18 6.03 2.01 5.52
CA THR A 18 6.77 0.77 5.83
C THR A 18 6.67 -0.31 4.75
N SER A 19 5.97 -0.05 3.65
CA SER A 19 5.82 -0.99 2.54
C SER A 19 7.15 -1.30 1.84
N ILE A 20 7.15 -2.39 1.06
CA ILE A 20 8.31 -2.88 0.32
C ILE A 20 8.74 -1.82 -0.71
N GLY A 21 7.78 -1.21 -1.41
CA GLY A 21 8.02 -0.18 -2.41
C GLY A 21 8.50 1.13 -1.82
N THR A 22 7.98 1.57 -0.67
CA THR A 22 8.27 2.91 -0.14
C THR A 22 9.50 3.00 0.77
N LEU A 23 9.88 1.93 1.48
CA LEU A 23 11.04 1.96 2.40
C LEU A 23 12.13 0.97 2.02
N PHE A 24 11.74 -0.26 1.71
CA PHE A 24 12.70 -1.34 1.51
C PHE A 24 13.50 -1.18 0.22
N VAL A 25 12.85 -0.80 -0.89
CA VAL A 25 13.55 -0.48 -2.15
C VAL A 25 14.55 0.67 -1.97
N PRO A 26 14.17 1.85 -1.41
CA PRO A 26 15.12 2.92 -1.13
C PRO A 26 16.31 2.49 -0.26
N ILE A 27 16.07 1.73 0.81
CA ILE A 27 17.15 1.25 1.70
C ILE A 27 18.15 0.40 0.92
N VAL A 28 17.69 -0.51 0.05
CA VAL A 28 18.59 -1.35 -0.76
C VAL A 28 19.35 -0.52 -1.80
N LEU A 29 18.74 0.49 -2.41
CA LEU A 29 19.44 1.42 -3.29
C LEU A 29 20.53 2.22 -2.53
N MET A 30 20.31 2.54 -1.25
CA MET A 30 21.30 3.21 -0.39
C MET A 30 22.45 2.30 0.08
N LEU A 31 22.25 0.98 0.04
CA LEU A 31 23.24 -0.04 0.39
C LEU A 31 24.11 -0.47 -0.82
N VAL A 32 23.88 0.09 -2.01
CA VAL A 32 24.77 -0.12 -3.17
C VAL A 32 26.14 0.50 -2.87
N PRO A 33 27.26 -0.23 -3.10
CA PRO A 33 28.61 0.29 -2.86
C PRO A 33 28.85 1.60 -3.59
N GLY A 34 29.46 2.56 -2.90
CA GLY A 34 29.71 3.90 -3.41
C GLY A 34 28.83 4.98 -2.76
N ARG A 35 28.90 6.20 -3.31
CA ARG A 35 28.07 7.32 -2.83
C ARG A 35 26.63 7.14 -3.30
N PRO A 36 25.62 7.30 -2.41
CA PRO A 36 24.23 7.22 -2.81
C PRO A 36 23.94 8.26 -3.89
N ARG A 37 23.41 7.83 -5.02
CA ARG A 37 22.97 8.73 -6.09
C ARG A 37 21.63 9.34 -5.69
N ALA A 38 21.67 10.36 -4.83
CA ALA A 38 20.49 10.94 -4.19
C ALA A 38 19.36 11.26 -5.19
N TRP A 39 19.71 11.83 -6.35
CA TRP A 39 18.75 12.15 -7.41
C TRP A 39 17.97 10.92 -7.90
N ARG A 40 18.59 9.72 -7.97
CA ARG A 40 17.93 8.49 -8.44
C ARG A 40 16.92 7.98 -7.43
N ILE A 41 17.27 8.05 -6.16
CA ILE A 41 16.39 7.64 -5.06
C ILE A 41 15.22 8.63 -4.96
N LEU A 42 15.48 9.93 -5.08
CA LEU A 42 14.43 10.95 -5.13
C LEU A 42 13.53 10.77 -6.35
N SER A 43 14.07 10.43 -7.52
CA SER A 43 13.28 10.16 -8.73
C SER A 43 12.37 8.94 -8.54
N TYR A 44 12.90 7.88 -7.92
CA TYR A 44 12.11 6.71 -7.55
C TYR A 44 10.97 7.07 -6.58
N LEU A 45 11.29 7.81 -5.50
CA LEU A 45 10.31 8.25 -4.49
C LEU A 45 9.25 9.20 -5.08
N ALA A 46 9.65 10.09 -5.98
CA ALA A 46 8.72 10.95 -6.69
C ALA A 46 7.81 10.13 -7.62
N THR A 47 8.36 9.15 -8.34
CA THR A 47 7.57 8.28 -9.22
C THR A 47 6.51 7.50 -8.46
N ILE A 48 6.89 6.89 -7.32
CA ILE A 48 5.91 6.12 -6.51
C ILE A 48 4.87 7.05 -5.87
N ALA A 49 5.26 8.23 -5.39
CA ALA A 49 4.33 9.22 -4.84
C ALA A 49 3.32 9.72 -5.89
N VAL A 50 3.80 10.04 -7.10
CA VAL A 50 2.93 10.47 -8.22
C VAL A 50 2.03 9.33 -8.67
N PHE A 51 2.54 8.09 -8.73
CA PHE A 51 1.73 6.92 -9.06
C PHE A 51 0.59 6.72 -8.06
N TYR A 52 0.89 6.76 -6.76
CA TYR A 52 -0.14 6.66 -5.71
C TYR A 52 -1.14 7.79 -5.82
N LEU A 53 -0.68 9.04 -5.93
CA LEU A 53 -1.56 10.19 -6.10
C LEU A 53 -2.49 10.02 -7.31
N ALA A 54 -1.97 9.60 -8.46
CA ALA A 54 -2.76 9.35 -9.66
C ALA A 54 -3.81 8.26 -9.43
N ILE A 55 -3.46 7.16 -8.76
CA ILE A 55 -4.41 6.10 -8.39
C ILE A 55 -5.49 6.64 -7.44
N GLY A 56 -5.13 7.41 -6.42
CA GLY A 56 -6.09 7.99 -5.49
C GLY A 56 -7.06 8.95 -6.16
N VAL A 57 -6.55 9.82 -7.04
CA VAL A 57 -7.40 10.73 -7.84
C VAL A 57 -8.31 9.93 -8.77
N LEU A 58 -7.78 8.92 -9.47
CA LEU A 58 -8.55 8.05 -10.35
C LEU A 58 -9.67 7.33 -9.58
N LEU A 59 -9.37 6.82 -8.39
CA LEU A 59 -10.35 6.13 -7.55
C LEU A 59 -11.43 7.09 -7.04
N MET A 60 -11.05 8.29 -6.58
CA MET A 60 -12.01 9.28 -6.09
C MET A 60 -12.96 9.75 -7.18
N LEU A 61 -12.42 10.13 -8.34
CA LEU A 61 -13.21 10.62 -9.47
C LEU A 61 -13.98 9.47 -10.15
N GLY A 62 -13.35 8.31 -10.29
CA GLY A 62 -13.92 7.13 -10.91
C GLY A 62 -15.03 6.49 -10.09
N ALA A 63 -14.92 6.51 -8.75
CA ALA A 63 -15.98 6.02 -7.88
C ALA A 63 -17.26 6.83 -8.07
N GLY A 64 -17.19 8.16 -8.05
CA GLY A 64 -18.35 9.02 -8.28
C GLY A 64 -19.03 8.74 -9.62
N ALA A 65 -18.25 8.74 -10.70
CA ALA A 65 -18.77 8.46 -12.05
C ALA A 65 -19.37 7.04 -12.19
N LEU A 66 -18.81 6.05 -11.50
CA LEU A 66 -19.33 4.69 -11.49
C LEU A 66 -20.65 4.60 -10.72
N PHE A 67 -20.73 5.24 -9.54
CA PHE A 67 -21.95 5.28 -8.72
C PHE A 67 -23.09 6.03 -9.43
N GLU A 68 -22.82 7.15 -10.07
CA GLU A 68 -23.82 7.89 -10.85
C GLU A 68 -24.39 7.05 -12.00
N ARG A 69 -23.55 6.23 -12.64
CA ARG A 69 -23.95 5.46 -13.83
C ARG A 69 -24.54 4.08 -13.52
N PHE A 70 -24.12 3.46 -12.42
CA PHE A 70 -24.46 2.07 -12.10
C PHE A 70 -24.97 1.87 -10.67
N GLY A 71 -25.25 2.94 -9.92
CA GLY A 71 -25.68 2.86 -8.52
C GLY A 71 -26.86 1.92 -8.28
N GLU A 72 -27.91 2.01 -9.10
CA GLU A 72 -29.08 1.12 -8.99
C GLU A 72 -28.72 -0.36 -9.27
N ALA A 73 -27.81 -0.61 -10.19
CA ALA A 73 -27.33 -1.97 -10.47
C ALA A 73 -26.45 -2.50 -9.34
N LEU A 74 -25.66 -1.64 -8.68
CA LEU A 74 -24.83 -1.97 -7.53
C LEU A 74 -25.65 -2.20 -6.25
N ASP A 75 -26.81 -1.57 -6.11
CA ASP A 75 -27.75 -1.76 -4.98
C ASP A 75 -28.72 -2.94 -5.22
N SER A 76 -28.40 -3.81 -6.17
CA SER A 76 -29.23 -4.95 -6.51
C SER A 76 -28.82 -6.21 -5.74
N ARG A 77 -29.80 -7.08 -5.47
CA ARG A 77 -29.55 -8.41 -4.86
C ARG A 77 -28.43 -9.20 -5.56
N PRO A 78 -28.37 -9.28 -6.90
CA PRO A 78 -27.26 -9.92 -7.60
C PRO A 78 -25.89 -9.27 -7.33
N ALA A 79 -25.83 -7.94 -7.24
CA ALA A 79 -24.58 -7.24 -6.93
C ALA A 79 -24.06 -7.59 -5.53
N TYR A 80 -24.95 -7.73 -4.53
CA TYR A 80 -24.56 -8.18 -3.20
C TYR A 80 -24.03 -9.62 -3.19
N TRP A 81 -24.57 -10.53 -4.00
CA TRP A 81 -23.99 -11.87 -4.16
C TRP A 81 -22.59 -11.84 -4.78
N VAL A 82 -22.35 -10.97 -5.76
CA VAL A 82 -21.03 -10.75 -6.34
C VAL A 82 -20.06 -10.18 -5.30
N GLN A 83 -20.49 -9.17 -4.53
CA GLN A 83 -19.71 -8.59 -3.43
C GLN A 83 -19.36 -9.65 -2.37
N LEU A 84 -20.31 -10.49 -1.98
CA LEU A 84 -20.09 -11.60 -1.06
C LEU A 84 -19.04 -12.57 -1.59
N ALA A 85 -19.16 -12.99 -2.85
CA ALA A 85 -18.21 -13.89 -3.49
C ALA A 85 -16.79 -13.28 -3.55
N LEU A 86 -16.68 -11.98 -3.85
CA LEU A 86 -15.41 -11.26 -3.83
C LEU A 86 -14.81 -11.19 -2.42
N GLY A 87 -15.61 -10.83 -1.40
CA GLY A 87 -15.16 -10.77 -0.01
C GLY A 87 -14.66 -12.12 0.50
N VAL A 88 -15.41 -13.19 0.24
CA VAL A 88 -15.02 -14.57 0.57
C VAL A 88 -13.77 -14.99 -0.21
N GLY A 89 -13.68 -14.67 -1.50
CA GLY A 89 -12.51 -14.95 -2.32
C GLY A 89 -11.24 -14.30 -1.75
N VAL A 90 -11.31 -13.01 -1.39
CA VAL A 90 -10.20 -12.27 -0.75
C VAL A 90 -9.84 -12.90 0.60
N PHE A 91 -10.83 -13.23 1.43
CA PHE A 91 -10.62 -13.91 2.71
C PHE A 91 -9.90 -15.25 2.54
N LEU A 92 -10.28 -16.06 1.56
CA LEU A 92 -9.66 -17.36 1.29
C LEU A 92 -8.23 -17.22 0.73
N VAL A 93 -8.00 -16.25 -0.16
CA VAL A 93 -6.66 -15.93 -0.69
C VAL A 93 -5.71 -15.51 0.43
N SER A 94 -6.22 -14.85 1.48
CA SER A 94 -5.42 -14.41 2.63
C SER A 94 -4.60 -15.55 3.27
N PHE A 95 -5.14 -16.77 3.35
CA PHE A 95 -4.45 -17.94 3.92
C PHE A 95 -3.23 -18.37 3.10
N ARG A 96 -3.17 -18.01 1.82
CA ARG A 96 -2.02 -18.26 0.96
C ARG A 96 -0.81 -17.38 1.34
N PHE A 97 -1.06 -16.28 2.06
CA PHE A 97 -0.05 -15.39 2.61
C PHE A 97 0.33 -15.73 4.06
N ALA A 98 -0.20 -16.83 4.62
CA ALA A 98 0.11 -17.25 5.98
C ALA A 98 1.61 -17.57 6.16
N PRO A 99 2.23 -17.18 7.31
CA PRO A 99 3.66 -17.35 7.56
C PRO A 99 4.16 -18.79 7.36
N LYS A 100 3.36 -19.79 7.77
CA LYS A 100 3.68 -21.22 7.66
C LYS A 100 3.84 -21.71 6.23
N ARG A 101 3.07 -21.18 5.26
CA ARG A 101 3.14 -21.55 3.84
C ARG A 101 4.36 -20.93 3.14
N ARG A 102 4.79 -19.74 3.56
CA ARG A 102 6.01 -19.09 3.04
C ARG A 102 7.29 -19.77 3.52
N ALA A 103 7.33 -20.23 4.78
CA ALA A 103 8.44 -21.02 5.31
C ALA A 103 8.64 -22.35 4.55
N ALA A 104 7.55 -23.04 4.19
CA ALA A 104 7.58 -24.28 3.41
C ALA A 104 8.03 -24.08 1.94
N ALA A 105 7.96 -22.87 1.40
CA ALA A 105 8.34 -22.58 0.01
C ALA A 105 9.87 -22.45 -0.20
N GLY A 106 10.68 -22.49 0.86
CA GLY A 106 12.14 -22.63 0.81
C GLY A 106 12.92 -21.53 0.07
N LYS A 107 12.25 -20.49 -0.42
CA LYS A 107 12.85 -19.43 -1.23
C LYS A 107 12.85 -18.13 -0.44
N PRO A 108 14.01 -17.60 0.00
CA PRO A 108 14.06 -16.22 0.46
C PRO A 108 13.59 -15.33 -0.71
N PRO A 109 12.53 -14.52 -0.55
CA PRO A 109 12.01 -13.67 -1.62
C PRO A 109 13.05 -12.66 -2.12
N THR A 110 14.13 -12.48 -1.33
CA THR A 110 14.88 -11.24 -1.30
C THR A 110 16.22 -11.22 -2.05
N SER A 111 16.76 -12.37 -2.48
CA SER A 111 18.04 -12.37 -3.22
C SER A 111 17.87 -11.90 -4.68
N ASN A 112 16.80 -12.34 -5.36
CA ASN A 112 16.59 -12.02 -6.77
C ASN A 112 16.12 -10.58 -7.00
N TRP A 113 15.30 -10.00 -6.11
CA TRP A 113 14.86 -8.61 -6.29
C TRP A 113 15.94 -7.60 -5.95
N ALA A 114 16.81 -7.85 -4.95
CA ALA A 114 17.90 -6.93 -4.60
C ALA A 114 18.91 -6.84 -5.75
N VAL A 115 19.16 -7.95 -6.44
CA VAL A 115 19.96 -8.00 -7.68
C VAL A 115 19.25 -7.26 -8.82
N ARG A 116 17.92 -7.42 -8.97
CA ARG A 116 17.15 -6.68 -10.00
C ARG A 116 17.12 -5.17 -9.73
N ALA A 117 16.82 -4.74 -8.50
CA ALA A 117 16.80 -3.33 -8.11
C ALA A 117 18.17 -2.67 -8.33
N ARG A 118 19.26 -3.40 -8.06
CA ARG A 118 20.62 -2.95 -8.41
C ARG A 118 20.81 -2.72 -9.91
N ARG A 119 20.38 -3.65 -10.76
CA ARG A 119 20.45 -3.46 -12.23
C ARG A 119 19.56 -2.32 -12.69
N SER A 120 18.38 -2.14 -12.09
CA SER A 120 17.47 -1.05 -12.41
C SER A 120 18.12 0.33 -12.18
N THR A 121 19.04 0.44 -11.22
CA THR A 121 19.77 1.69 -10.98
C THR A 121 20.59 2.15 -12.18
N GLU A 122 20.94 1.30 -13.14
CA GLU A 122 21.80 1.66 -14.28
C GLU A 122 21.11 2.53 -15.33
N SER A 123 19.77 2.54 -15.38
CA SER A 123 18.97 3.31 -16.35
C SER A 123 17.82 4.06 -15.68
N PRO A 124 17.56 5.35 -16.01
CA PRO A 124 16.40 6.09 -15.52
C PRO A 124 15.06 5.39 -15.84
N GLY A 125 14.93 4.83 -17.05
CA GLY A 125 13.73 4.10 -17.46
C GLY A 125 13.51 2.83 -16.66
N ALA A 126 14.59 2.13 -16.29
CA ALA A 126 14.50 0.94 -15.46
C ALA A 126 14.13 1.25 -14.00
N LEU A 127 14.50 2.43 -13.48
CA LEU A 127 14.05 2.91 -12.17
C LEU A 127 12.56 3.27 -12.17
N ILE A 128 12.07 3.93 -13.21
CA ILE A 128 10.64 4.22 -13.36
C ILE A 128 9.86 2.92 -13.47
N ALA A 129 10.29 1.99 -14.32
CA ALA A 129 9.67 0.68 -14.44
C ALA A 129 9.69 -0.09 -13.11
N LEU A 130 10.78 -0.01 -12.33
CA LEU A 130 10.84 -0.60 -10.99
C LEU A 130 9.83 0.05 -10.04
N ALA A 131 9.72 1.37 -10.02
CA ALA A 131 8.75 2.08 -9.17
C ALA A 131 7.30 1.73 -9.54
N LEU A 132 6.98 1.68 -10.84
CA LEU A 132 5.66 1.33 -11.33
C LEU A 132 5.32 -0.14 -11.05
N THR A 133 6.26 -1.06 -11.25
CA THR A 133 6.03 -2.48 -10.95
C THR A 133 5.93 -2.75 -9.45
N ALA A 134 6.74 -2.07 -8.63
CA ALA A 134 6.63 -2.11 -7.17
C ALA A 134 5.27 -1.56 -6.73
N GLY A 135 4.89 -0.37 -7.22
CA GLY A 135 3.58 0.23 -6.99
C GLY A 135 2.46 -0.72 -7.37
N LEU A 136 2.47 -1.26 -8.59
CA LEU A 136 1.43 -2.18 -9.09
C LEU A 136 1.32 -3.46 -8.27
N LEU A 137 2.46 -4.06 -7.86
CA LEU A 137 2.48 -5.23 -6.99
C LEU A 137 1.92 -4.93 -5.60
N GLU A 138 2.13 -3.71 -5.12
CA GLU A 138 1.62 -3.27 -3.83
C GLU A 138 0.17 -2.81 -3.88
N VAL A 139 -0.39 -2.40 -5.04
CA VAL A 139 -1.80 -1.92 -5.18
C VAL A 139 -2.78 -2.90 -4.54
N ALA A 140 -2.57 -4.20 -4.72
CA ALA A 140 -3.42 -5.25 -4.14
C ALA A 140 -3.33 -5.36 -2.60
N THR A 141 -2.38 -4.67 -1.98
CA THR A 141 -2.05 -4.70 -0.55
C THR A 141 -1.98 -3.31 0.10
N MET A 142 -2.32 -2.24 -0.64
CA MET A 142 -2.35 -0.84 -0.18
C MET A 142 -3.55 -0.54 0.73
N PHE A 143 -3.86 -1.43 1.67
CA PHE A 143 -4.96 -1.23 2.61
C PHE A 143 -4.91 0.09 3.38
N PRO A 144 -3.73 0.60 3.80
CA PRO A 144 -3.68 1.88 4.50
C PRO A 144 -4.11 3.02 3.59
N TYR A 145 -3.67 3.00 2.32
CA TYR A 145 -4.05 4.00 1.33
C TYR A 145 -5.54 3.93 0.99
N LEU A 146 -6.08 2.73 0.78
CA LEU A 146 -7.51 2.55 0.50
C LEU A 146 -8.37 3.00 1.70
N GLY A 147 -7.94 2.73 2.93
CA GLY A 147 -8.57 3.25 4.14
C GLY A 147 -8.53 4.77 4.20
N ALA A 148 -7.40 5.38 3.85
CA ALA A 148 -7.27 6.84 3.77
C ALA A 148 -8.21 7.43 2.72
N ILE A 149 -8.32 6.82 1.54
CA ILE A 149 -9.28 7.21 0.49
C ILE A 149 -10.71 7.13 1.03
N ALA A 150 -11.10 6.06 1.71
CA ALA A 150 -12.44 5.94 2.28
C ALA A 150 -12.73 7.04 3.33
N LEU A 151 -11.77 7.34 4.20
CA LEU A 151 -11.89 8.42 5.19
C LEU A 151 -12.03 9.80 4.53
N ILE A 152 -11.25 10.06 3.48
CA ILE A 152 -11.32 11.32 2.72
C ILE A 152 -12.65 11.42 1.99
N ALA A 153 -13.13 10.33 1.37
CA ALA A 153 -14.40 10.31 0.64
C ALA A 153 -15.59 10.62 1.57
N GLY A 154 -15.56 10.12 2.81
CA GLY A 154 -16.58 10.40 3.83
C GLY A 154 -16.48 11.78 4.48
N SER A 155 -15.46 12.59 4.15
CA SER A 155 -15.20 13.87 4.83
C SER A 155 -15.83 15.10 4.18
N GLY A 156 -16.45 14.93 3.00
CA GLY A 156 -17.15 16.01 2.28
C GLY A 156 -16.23 17.08 1.70
N PHE A 157 -14.94 16.78 1.51
CA PHE A 157 -14.02 17.69 0.82
C PHE A 157 -14.42 17.88 -0.65
N ASP A 158 -14.21 19.10 -1.15
CA ASP A 158 -14.27 19.33 -2.58
C ASP A 158 -13.11 18.64 -3.31
N THR A 159 -13.13 18.66 -4.64
CA THR A 159 -12.13 17.98 -5.46
C THR A 159 -10.73 18.51 -5.22
N ALA A 160 -10.56 19.83 -5.10
CA ALA A 160 -9.26 20.46 -4.91
C ALA A 160 -8.64 20.10 -3.54
N ALA A 161 -9.43 20.17 -2.47
CA ALA A 161 -9.03 19.77 -1.14
C ALA A 161 -8.74 18.27 -1.07
N THR A 162 -9.53 17.43 -1.74
CA THR A 162 -9.26 15.98 -1.83
C THR A 162 -7.90 15.71 -2.46
N VAL A 163 -7.59 16.33 -3.60
CA VAL A 163 -6.28 16.19 -4.27
C VAL A 163 -5.15 16.71 -3.38
N ALA A 164 -5.33 17.84 -2.71
CA ALA A 164 -4.33 18.41 -1.80
C ALA A 164 -4.06 17.47 -0.60
N VAL A 165 -5.10 16.89 -0.01
CA VAL A 165 -4.97 15.94 1.11
C VAL A 165 -4.29 14.65 0.66
N LEU A 166 -4.64 14.11 -0.52
CA LEU A 166 -3.96 12.95 -1.09
C LEU A 166 -2.47 13.24 -1.38
N ALA A 167 -2.15 14.44 -1.88
CA ALA A 167 -0.77 14.86 -2.10
C ALA A 167 0.00 14.96 -0.77
N ALA A 168 -0.61 15.54 0.27
CA ALA A 168 -0.03 15.60 1.61
C ALA A 168 0.19 14.20 2.20
N TYR A 169 -0.78 13.29 2.03
CA TYR A 169 -0.63 11.89 2.42
C TYR A 169 0.59 11.25 1.74
N CYS A 170 0.71 11.41 0.41
CA CYS A 170 1.84 10.84 -0.36
C CYS A 170 3.18 11.44 0.09
N ALA A 171 3.21 12.74 0.44
CA ALA A 171 4.41 13.39 0.97
C ALA A 171 4.82 12.81 2.34
N VAL A 172 3.87 12.61 3.25
CA VAL A 172 4.11 11.96 4.55
C VAL A 172 4.59 10.52 4.36
N MET A 173 4.01 9.80 3.39
CA MET A 173 4.37 8.42 3.07
C MET A 173 5.83 8.28 2.63
N ILE A 174 6.36 9.18 1.79
CA ILE A 174 7.77 9.12 1.36
C ILE A 174 8.74 9.76 2.35
N LEU A 175 8.24 10.51 3.33
CA LEU A 175 9.04 11.27 4.29
C LEU A 175 10.11 10.41 4.98
N PRO A 176 9.82 9.21 5.54
CA PRO A 176 10.83 8.41 6.22
C PRO A 176 11.99 8.02 5.30
N ALA A 177 11.71 7.62 4.05
CA ALA A 177 12.75 7.27 3.09
C ALA A 177 13.62 8.48 2.69
N THR A 178 13.01 9.66 2.55
CA THR A 178 13.77 10.91 2.27
C THR A 178 14.64 11.31 3.45
N LEU A 179 14.19 11.15 4.70
CA LEU A 179 14.98 11.41 5.90
C LEU A 179 16.16 10.43 6.02
N LEU A 180 15.94 9.15 5.73
CA LEU A 180 17.02 8.15 5.69
C LEU A 180 18.05 8.48 4.61
N LEU A 181 17.60 8.97 3.45
CA LEU A 181 18.50 9.42 2.39
C LEU A 181 19.36 10.61 2.86
N ALA A 182 18.75 11.62 3.46
CA ALA A 182 19.46 12.78 4.00
C ALA A 182 20.49 12.35 5.06
N ALA A 183 20.11 11.46 5.98
CA ALA A 183 21.01 10.90 6.97
C ALA A 183 22.18 10.14 6.33
N ARG A 184 21.92 9.33 5.29
CA ARG A 184 22.97 8.58 4.59
C ARG A 184 23.96 9.49 3.85
N VAL A 185 23.48 10.60 3.28
CA VAL A 185 24.33 11.61 2.63
C VAL A 185 25.17 12.37 3.65
N ALA A 186 24.60 12.74 4.81
CA ALA A 186 25.28 13.51 5.84
C ALA A 186 26.27 12.70 6.70
N LEU A 187 25.92 11.45 7.04
CA LEU A 187 26.66 10.62 8.01
C LEU A 187 27.46 9.48 7.37
N SER A 188 27.45 9.40 6.03
CA SER A 188 28.15 8.41 5.21
C SER A 188 28.13 7.00 5.84
N GLU A 189 29.28 6.42 6.15
CA GLU A 189 29.46 5.00 6.53
C GLU A 189 28.84 4.60 7.86
N ARG A 190 28.59 5.55 8.78
CA ARG A 190 28.04 5.22 10.12
C ARG A 190 26.65 4.60 10.05
N VAL A 191 25.88 4.92 9.01
CA VAL A 191 24.48 4.50 8.88
C VAL A 191 24.33 3.14 8.18
N THR A 192 25.35 2.69 7.44
CA THR A 192 25.33 1.44 6.66
C THR A 192 25.01 0.24 7.54
N ARG A 193 25.57 0.16 8.75
CA ARG A 193 25.34 -0.95 9.69
C ARG A 193 23.88 -1.00 10.18
N THR A 194 23.25 0.15 10.37
CA THR A 194 21.83 0.25 10.76
C THR A 194 20.92 -0.15 9.61
N PHE A 195 21.24 0.25 8.39
CA PHE A 195 20.47 -0.13 7.20
C PHE A 195 20.50 -1.62 6.94
N THR A 196 21.66 -2.27 7.09
CA THR A 196 21.75 -3.74 6.98
C THR A 196 20.93 -4.44 8.06
N LYS A 197 20.91 -3.92 9.30
CA LYS A 197 20.04 -4.46 10.36
C LYS A 197 18.56 -4.31 10.03
N LEU A 198 18.16 -3.16 9.48
CA LEU A 198 16.77 -2.91 9.05
C LEU A 198 16.35 -3.88 7.94
N VAL A 199 17.18 -4.06 6.91
CA VAL A 199 16.91 -5.04 5.83
C VAL A 199 16.75 -6.44 6.41
N ASN A 200 17.69 -6.89 7.24
CA ASN A 200 17.63 -8.22 7.86
C ASN A 200 16.42 -8.39 8.79
N TRP A 201 15.99 -7.31 9.45
CA TRP A 201 14.78 -7.31 10.27
C TRP A 201 13.52 -7.41 9.41
N PHE A 202 13.43 -6.63 8.32
CA PHE A 202 12.35 -6.71 7.33
C PHE A 202 12.26 -8.10 6.72
N GLU A 203 13.39 -8.69 6.32
CA GLU A 203 13.43 -10.06 5.78
C GLU A 203 12.87 -11.10 6.75
N LYS A 204 13.08 -10.89 8.07
CA LYS A 204 12.59 -11.80 9.12
C LYS A 204 11.12 -11.56 9.50
N HIS A 205 10.62 -10.33 9.40
CA HIS A 205 9.32 -9.93 9.97
C HIS A 205 8.25 -9.51 8.95
N ALA A 206 8.61 -9.25 7.68
CA ALA A 206 7.66 -8.80 6.66
C ALA A 206 6.64 -9.89 6.26
N SER A 207 6.80 -11.14 6.69
CA SER A 207 5.87 -12.22 6.41
C SER A 207 4.83 -12.39 7.52
N GLY A 208 3.74 -11.61 7.48
CA GLY A 208 2.58 -11.91 8.31
C GLY A 208 1.43 -10.90 8.23
N ALA A 209 1.74 -9.60 8.15
CA ALA A 209 0.73 -8.54 8.21
C ALA A 209 -0.26 -8.58 7.03
N THR A 210 0.23 -8.80 5.81
CA THR A 210 -0.60 -8.81 4.59
C THR A 210 -1.72 -9.85 4.62
N GLY A 211 -1.43 -11.05 5.13
CA GLY A 211 -2.43 -12.12 5.24
C GLY A 211 -3.53 -11.76 6.24
N TRP A 212 -3.17 -11.19 7.38
CA TRP A 212 -4.16 -10.74 8.38
C TRP A 212 -5.04 -9.60 7.87
N ILE A 213 -4.45 -8.63 7.16
CA ILE A 213 -5.23 -7.51 6.63
C ILE A 213 -6.18 -7.98 5.52
N LEU A 214 -5.72 -8.84 4.60
CA LEU A 214 -6.58 -9.46 3.59
C LEU A 214 -7.74 -10.24 4.23
N ALA A 215 -7.47 -10.94 5.33
CA ALA A 215 -8.51 -11.65 6.07
C ALA A 215 -9.54 -10.68 6.66
N ILE A 216 -9.11 -9.62 7.35
CA ILE A 216 -10.04 -8.64 7.95
C ILE A 216 -10.88 -7.97 6.85
N VAL A 217 -10.26 -7.49 5.78
CA VAL A 217 -10.99 -6.81 4.70
C VAL A 217 -11.96 -7.76 3.99
N GLY A 218 -11.51 -8.96 3.62
CA GLY A 218 -12.39 -9.96 2.99
C GLY A 218 -13.58 -10.32 3.88
N PHE A 219 -13.34 -10.47 5.19
CA PHE A 219 -14.39 -10.74 6.17
C PHE A 219 -15.39 -9.59 6.29
N LEU A 220 -14.92 -8.33 6.39
CA LEU A 220 -15.80 -7.16 6.49
C LEU A 220 -16.65 -6.97 5.22
N VAL A 221 -16.04 -7.12 4.04
CA VAL A 221 -16.74 -7.01 2.75
C VAL A 221 -17.81 -8.11 2.59
N ALA A 222 -17.48 -9.34 2.98
CA ALA A 222 -18.43 -10.45 2.96
C ALA A 222 -19.55 -10.24 3.99
N GLY A 223 -19.21 -9.76 5.18
CA GLY A 223 -20.16 -9.48 6.26
C GLY A 223 -21.18 -8.41 5.87
N ASP A 224 -20.75 -7.28 5.30
CA ASP A 224 -21.65 -6.23 4.81
C ASP A 224 -22.63 -6.78 3.75
N ALA A 225 -22.13 -7.55 2.77
CA ALA A 225 -22.99 -8.16 1.75
C ALA A 225 -23.99 -9.16 2.35
N ALA A 226 -23.56 -9.98 3.30
CA ALA A 226 -24.42 -10.96 3.96
C ALA A 226 -25.54 -10.30 4.78
N LEU A 227 -25.25 -9.18 5.45
CA LEU A 227 -26.25 -8.36 6.14
C LEU A 227 -27.27 -7.78 5.16
N ARG A 228 -26.81 -7.19 4.05
CA ARG A 228 -27.69 -6.61 3.02
C ARG A 228 -28.55 -7.63 2.30
N LEU A 229 -28.11 -8.90 2.25
CA LEU A 229 -28.87 -10.02 1.71
C LEU A 229 -29.89 -10.60 2.71
N GLY A 230 -29.88 -10.17 3.98
CA GLY A 230 -30.76 -10.68 5.03
C GLY A 230 -30.39 -12.09 5.50
N LEU A 231 -29.14 -12.53 5.30
CA LEU A 231 -28.71 -13.89 5.63
C LEU A 231 -28.70 -14.18 7.15
N PHE A 232 -28.75 -13.13 7.97
CA PHE A 232 -28.76 -13.23 9.44
C PHE A 232 -30.15 -13.01 10.06
N ASP A 233 -31.18 -12.70 9.27
CA ASP A 233 -32.52 -12.37 9.76
C ASP A 233 -33.21 -13.55 10.48
N GLY A 234 -32.83 -14.79 10.11
CA GLY A 234 -33.30 -16.01 10.78
C GLY A 234 -32.58 -16.36 12.08
N TRP A 235 -31.46 -15.69 12.39
CA TRP A 235 -30.62 -15.99 13.58
C TRP A 235 -30.81 -14.98 14.71
N LEU A 236 -31.25 -13.75 14.40
CA LEU A 236 -31.48 -12.68 15.39
C LEU A 236 -32.92 -12.62 15.93
N ASN A 237 -33.87 -13.29 15.26
CA ASN A 237 -35.28 -13.33 15.62
C ASN A 237 -35.70 -14.65 16.30
N GLY A 238 -34.74 -15.46 16.76
CA GLY A 238 -34.94 -16.77 17.39
C GLY A 238 -34.44 -16.82 18.82
#